data_AF-A0A2U2N943-F1
#
_entry.id   AF-A0A2U2N943-F1
#
_cell.length_a   1.000
_cell.length_b   1.000
_cell.length_c   1.000
_cell.angle_alpha   90.00
_cell.angle_beta   90.00
_cell.angle_gamma   90.00
#
_symmetry.space_group_name_H-M   'P 1'
#
loop_
_entity.id
_entity.type
_entity.pdbx_description
1 polymer ?
#
loop_
_entity_poly.entity_id
_entity_poly.type
_entity_poly.pdbx_seq_one_letter_code
_entity_poly.pdbx_strand_id
1 'polypeptide(L)'
;MNECDDMERLDYTGPAMMRKGDLVVVRGFDPPLPYDGRTNGRGVAVRLGTGPKPAWIDDRNIEAILRAPAPLPDRPGLYRGAKHTVFMLDREGAWHRLTYASLLIEDDLCWGTRPRVVPVECVRRAAPLTRIDVWDE
;
A
#
# COMPACT_ATOMS: atom_id res chain seq x y z
N MET A 1 21.87 4.40 -5.47
CA MET A 1 20.81 4.34 -4.46
C MET A 1 19.86 3.26 -4.98
N ASN A 2 19.90 2.05 -4.41
CA ASN A 2 19.24 0.88 -5.00
C ASN A 2 17.73 0.95 -4.75
N GLU A 3 16.96 1.20 -5.80
CA GLU A 3 15.49 1.25 -5.78
C GLU A 3 14.82 -0.11 -5.45
N CYS A 4 15.60 -1.16 -5.17
CA CYS A 4 15.11 -2.51 -4.89
C CYS A 4 15.03 -2.88 -3.40
N ASP A 5 15.59 -2.10 -2.48
CA ASP A 5 15.69 -2.54 -1.07
C ASP A 5 14.39 -2.39 -0.25
N ASP A 6 13.38 -1.69 -0.78
CA ASP A 6 12.10 -1.45 -0.08
C ASP A 6 10.88 -2.13 -0.71
N MET A 7 11.04 -2.96 -1.76
CA MET A 7 9.89 -3.59 -2.41
C MET A 7 9.36 -4.80 -1.63
N GLU A 8 8.04 -4.86 -1.46
CA GLU A 8 7.35 -6.00 -0.89
C GLU A 8 7.15 -7.09 -1.94
N ARG A 9 7.56 -8.32 -1.61
CA ARG A 9 7.26 -9.50 -2.41
C ARG A 9 5.90 -10.06 -2.03
N LEU A 10 5.01 -10.19 -3.01
CA LEU A 10 3.66 -10.73 -2.84
C LEU A 10 3.49 -11.98 -3.70
N ASP A 11 2.94 -13.05 -3.12
CA ASP A 11 2.61 -14.26 -3.86
C ASP A 11 1.59 -13.97 -4.95
N TYR A 12 1.88 -14.42 -6.17
CA TYR A 12 1.01 -14.13 -7.30
C TYR A 12 -0.24 -15.02 -7.28
N THR A 13 -1.42 -14.40 -7.19
CA THR A 13 -2.72 -15.11 -7.17
C THR A 13 -3.54 -14.92 -8.45
N GLY A 14 -3.09 -14.06 -9.38
CA GLY A 14 -3.74 -13.87 -10.67
C GLY A 14 -3.77 -12.41 -11.14
N PRO A 15 -4.19 -12.15 -12.40
CA PRO A 15 -4.00 -10.83 -13.02
C PRO A 15 -4.73 -9.67 -12.34
N ALA A 16 -5.80 -9.95 -11.59
CA ALA A 16 -6.56 -8.94 -10.86
C ALA A 16 -5.76 -8.26 -9.72
N MET A 17 -4.66 -8.87 -9.27
CA MET A 17 -3.83 -8.28 -8.21
C MET A 17 -2.90 -7.18 -8.72
N MET A 18 -2.67 -7.11 -10.03
CA MET A 18 -1.65 -6.24 -10.65
C MET A 18 -2.00 -4.76 -10.48
N ARG A 19 -0.98 -3.96 -10.23
CA ARG A 19 -1.05 -2.50 -10.13
C ARG A 19 0.06 -1.87 -10.94
N LYS A 20 -0.19 -0.67 -11.45
CA LYS A 20 0.82 0.13 -12.12
C LYS A 20 2.03 0.32 -11.19
N GLY A 21 3.23 0.06 -11.70
CA GLY A 21 4.47 0.14 -10.94
C GLY A 21 4.93 -1.19 -10.33
N ASP A 22 4.13 -2.25 -10.41
CA ASP A 22 4.58 -3.59 -10.01
C ASP A 22 5.69 -4.10 -10.94
N LEU A 23 6.57 -4.92 -10.38
CA LEU A 23 7.46 -5.80 -11.14
C LEU A 23 6.97 -7.24 -11.04
N VAL A 24 7.09 -7.97 -12.14
CA VAL A 24 6.65 -9.36 -12.28
C VAL A 24 7.88 -10.27 -12.14
N VAL A 25 7.83 -11.18 -11.18
CA VAL A 25 8.85 -12.23 -11.03
C VAL A 25 8.41 -13.44 -11.84
N VAL A 26 9.20 -13.81 -12.84
CA VAL A 26 8.89 -14.90 -13.76
C VAL A 26 9.78 -16.10 -13.44
N ARG A 27 9.18 -17.29 -13.38
CA ARG A 27 9.90 -18.54 -13.05
C ARG A 27 11.06 -18.77 -14.01
N GLY A 28 12.26 -18.95 -13.46
CA GLY A 28 13.46 -19.21 -14.25
C GLY A 28 13.98 -18.00 -15.04
N PHE A 29 13.50 -16.78 -14.75
CA PHE A 29 13.97 -15.55 -15.36
C PHE A 29 14.31 -14.50 -14.29
N ASP A 30 15.52 -13.96 -14.37
CA ASP A 30 16.06 -12.90 -13.53
C ASP A 30 16.75 -11.89 -14.45
N PRO A 31 16.44 -10.57 -14.41
CA PRO A 31 15.75 -9.80 -13.37
C PRO A 31 14.20 -9.74 -13.45
N PRO A 32 13.51 -9.27 -12.39
CA PRO A 32 12.08 -8.96 -12.43
C PRO A 32 11.70 -7.98 -13.53
N LEU A 33 10.52 -8.15 -14.13
CA LEU A 33 10.10 -7.41 -15.32
C LEU A 33 9.02 -6.36 -15.01
N PRO A 34 9.17 -5.11 -15.48
CA PRO A 34 8.16 -4.07 -15.26
C PRO A 34 6.81 -4.44 -15.86
N TYR A 35 5.75 -4.33 -15.06
CA TYR A 35 4.38 -4.48 -15.54
C TYR A 35 3.99 -3.32 -16.46
N ASP A 36 3.43 -3.64 -17.62
CA ASP A 36 3.05 -2.67 -18.66
C ASP A 36 1.68 -2.02 -18.42
N GLY A 37 0.96 -2.41 -17.36
CA GLY A 37 -0.38 -1.86 -17.08
C GLY A 37 -1.54 -2.60 -17.76
N ARG A 38 -1.29 -3.75 -18.41
CA ARG A 38 -2.31 -4.52 -19.13
C ARG A 38 -2.37 -5.98 -18.71
N THR A 39 -3.57 -6.50 -18.59
CA THR A 39 -3.85 -7.94 -18.40
C THR A 39 -4.86 -8.40 -19.46
N ASN A 40 -4.93 -9.71 -19.70
CA ASN A 40 -5.92 -10.32 -20.60
C ASN A 40 -6.73 -11.44 -19.91
N GLY A 41 -6.70 -11.48 -18.58
CA GLY A 41 -7.32 -12.52 -17.75
C GLY A 41 -6.55 -13.85 -17.67
N ARG A 42 -5.59 -14.12 -18.57
CA ARG A 42 -4.74 -15.33 -18.59
C ARG A 42 -3.25 -15.03 -18.41
N GLY A 43 -2.91 -13.75 -18.30
CA GLY A 43 -1.54 -13.29 -18.28
C GLY A 43 -1.43 -11.78 -18.14
N VAL A 44 -0.19 -11.33 -18.03
CA VAL A 44 0.18 -9.94 -17.81
C VAL A 44 1.13 -9.48 -18.92
N ALA A 45 0.95 -8.24 -19.37
CA ALA A 45 1.89 -7.60 -20.27
C ALA A 45 3.06 -7.03 -19.45
N VAL A 46 4.28 -7.34 -19.86
CA VAL A 46 5.53 -6.84 -19.26
C VAL A 46 6.37 -6.13 -20.30
N ARG A 47 7.23 -5.22 -19.83
CA ARG A 47 8.13 -4.46 -20.70
C ARG A 47 9.54 -5.02 -20.65
N LEU A 48 10.06 -5.43 -21.80
CA LEU A 48 11.44 -5.88 -21.96
C LEU A 48 12.28 -4.72 -22.50
N GLY A 49 13.00 -4.02 -21.61
CA GLY A 49 13.82 -2.87 -21.97
C GLY A 49 13.02 -1.67 -22.52
N THR A 50 13.57 -0.99 -23.53
CA THR A 50 12.98 0.22 -24.15
C THR A 50 12.22 -0.06 -25.44
N GLY A 51 11.95 -1.33 -25.75
CA GLY A 51 11.27 -1.72 -26.98
C GLY A 51 9.82 -1.19 -27.08
N PRO A 52 9.28 -1.04 -28.31
CA PRO A 52 7.97 -0.42 -28.54
C PRO A 52 6.78 -1.32 -28.18
N LYS A 53 6.99 -2.65 -28.05
CA LYS A 53 5.91 -3.63 -27.80
C LYS A 53 6.19 -4.39 -26.51
N PRO A 54 5.17 -4.58 -25.64
CA PRO A 54 5.32 -5.45 -24.47
C PRO A 54 5.35 -6.92 -24.89
N ALA A 55 5.88 -7.75 -23.99
CA ALA A 55 5.73 -9.20 -24.04
C ALA A 55 4.57 -9.65 -23.15
N TRP A 56 3.89 -10.73 -23.52
CA TRP A 56 2.86 -11.34 -22.69
C TRP A 56 3.44 -12.52 -21.92
N ILE A 57 3.25 -12.51 -20.59
CA ILE A 57 3.61 -13.62 -19.71
C ILE A 57 2.33 -14.32 -19.26
N ASP A 58 2.24 -15.62 -19.52
CA ASP A 58 1.18 -16.50 -19.04
C ASP A 58 1.22 -16.59 -17.51
N ASP A 59 0.05 -16.57 -16.87
CA ASP A 59 -0.08 -16.53 -15.41
C ASP A 59 0.62 -17.69 -14.69
N ARG A 60 0.70 -18.87 -15.31
CA ARG A 60 1.37 -20.06 -14.78
C ARG A 60 2.89 -19.90 -14.64
N ASN A 61 3.47 -18.95 -15.37
CA ASN A 61 4.90 -18.67 -15.34
C ASN A 61 5.26 -17.56 -14.34
N ILE A 62 4.27 -16.92 -13.72
CA ILE A 62 4.50 -15.86 -12.74
C ILE A 62 4.60 -16.49 -11.35
N GLU A 63 5.68 -16.17 -10.65
CA GLU A 63 5.96 -16.67 -9.30
C GLU A 63 5.44 -15.71 -8.23
N ALA A 64 5.75 -14.43 -8.38
CA ALA A 64 5.44 -13.39 -7.42
C ALA A 64 5.38 -12.03 -8.13
N ILE A 65 4.95 -11.02 -7.39
CA ILE A 65 5.14 -9.62 -7.77
C ILE A 65 6.00 -8.92 -6.74
N LEU A 66 6.78 -7.94 -7.18
CA LEU A 66 7.42 -6.97 -6.32
C LEU A 66 6.66 -5.65 -6.43
N ARG A 67 6.28 -5.09 -5.29
CA ARG A 67 5.50 -3.86 -5.23
C ARG A 67 6.16 -2.86 -4.30
N ALA A 68 6.34 -1.64 -4.76
CA ALA A 68 6.76 -0.55 -3.91
C ALA A 68 5.71 -0.31 -2.79
N PRO A 69 6.13 -0.07 -1.54
CA PRO A 69 5.20 0.23 -0.46
C PRO A 69 4.37 1.46 -0.83
N ALA A 70 3.08 1.43 -0.46
CA ALA A 70 2.24 2.60 -0.68
C ALA A 70 2.86 3.81 0.05
N PRO A 71 2.93 4.99 -0.61
CA PRO A 71 3.39 6.19 0.06
C PRO A 71 2.42 6.52 1.19
N LEU A 72 2.96 6.92 2.33
CA LEU A 72 2.15 7.43 3.43
C LEU A 72 1.85 8.92 3.23
N PRO A 73 0.70 9.40 3.72
CA PRO A 73 0.42 10.82 3.77
C PRO A 73 1.47 11.58 4.58
N ASP A 74 1.75 12.80 4.15
CA ASP A 74 2.69 13.75 4.77
C ASP A 74 2.00 14.95 5.43
N ARG A 75 0.68 15.07 5.27
CA ARG A 75 -0.11 16.16 5.84
C ARG A 75 -0.75 15.74 7.17
N PRO A 76 -0.70 16.59 8.21
CA PRO A 76 -1.43 16.31 9.44
C PRO A 76 -2.93 16.12 9.19
N GLY A 77 -3.54 15.15 9.88
CA GLY A 77 -4.96 14.84 9.72
C GLY A 77 -5.34 13.43 10.17
N LEU A 78 -6.61 13.10 10.00
CA LEU A 78 -7.17 11.79 10.26
C LEU A 78 -7.20 10.95 8.98
N TYR A 79 -6.87 9.67 9.13
CA TYR A 79 -6.74 8.73 8.03
C TYR A 79 -7.39 7.40 8.37
N ARG A 80 -8.23 6.90 7.46
CA ARG A 80 -8.78 5.55 7.50
C ARG A 80 -7.85 4.63 6.71
N GLY A 81 -7.39 3.56 7.35
CA GLY A 81 -6.68 2.47 6.70
C GLY A 81 -7.54 1.22 6.51
N ALA A 82 -6.88 0.14 6.11
CA ALA A 82 -7.47 -1.20 6.01
C ALA A 82 -8.08 -1.66 7.36
N LYS A 83 -9.08 -2.56 7.26
CA LYS A 83 -9.81 -3.13 8.41
C LYS A 83 -10.44 -2.07 9.33
N HIS A 84 -10.85 -0.93 8.76
CA HIS A 84 -11.45 0.20 9.47
C HIS A 84 -10.58 0.79 10.59
N THR A 85 -9.26 0.61 10.52
CA THR A 85 -8.33 1.23 11.48
C THR A 85 -8.26 2.73 11.21
N VAL A 86 -8.28 3.55 12.26
CA VAL A 86 -8.12 5.01 12.16
C VAL A 86 -6.78 5.42 12.73
N PHE A 87 -6.07 6.24 11.97
CA PHE A 87 -4.81 6.85 12.36
C PHE A 87 -4.92 8.37 12.34
N MET A 88 -4.12 9.03 13.16
CA MET A 88 -3.91 10.47 13.15
C MET A 88 -2.44 10.75 12.86
N LEU A 89 -2.14 11.57 11.87
CA LEU A 89 -0.84 12.20 11.72
C LEU A 89 -0.90 13.58 12.37
N ASP A 90 -0.12 13.80 13.42
CA ASP A 90 -0.08 15.11 14.08
C ASP A 90 0.84 16.11 13.34
N ARG A 91 0.92 17.33 13.86
CA ARG A 91 1.73 18.41 13.28
C ARG A 91 3.24 18.20 13.46
N GLU A 92 3.65 17.34 14.38
CA GLU A 92 5.04 16.99 14.64
C GLU A 92 5.51 15.84 13.76
N GLY A 93 4.60 15.22 13.00
CA GLY A 93 4.88 14.10 12.11
C GLY A 93 4.76 12.74 12.80
N ALA A 94 4.23 12.68 14.02
CA ALA A 94 4.01 11.42 14.71
C ALA A 94 2.66 10.81 14.35
N TRP A 95 2.67 9.49 14.15
CA TRP A 95 1.48 8.71 13.87
C TRP A 95 0.87 8.17 15.15
N HIS A 96 -0.43 8.34 15.31
CA HIS A 96 -1.21 7.80 16.42
C HIS A 96 -2.27 6.86 15.89
N ARG A 97 -2.53 5.76 16.59
CA ARG A 97 -3.68 4.89 16.30
C ARG A 97 -4.83 5.24 17.25
N LEU A 98 -6.00 5.50 16.69
CA LEU A 98 -7.23 5.71 17.43
C LEU A 98 -7.98 4.39 17.59
N THR A 99 -8.55 4.14 18.78
CA THR A 99 -9.38 2.95 19.03
C THR A 99 -10.80 3.37 19.39
N TYR A 100 -11.77 2.45 19.29
CA TYR A 100 -13.19 2.74 19.57
C TYR A 100 -13.41 3.31 20.99
N ALA A 101 -12.66 2.83 21.99
CA ALA A 101 -12.66 3.37 23.35
C ALA A 101 -12.12 4.80 23.46
N SER A 102 -11.45 5.30 22.42
CA SER A 102 -10.95 6.67 22.32
C SER A 102 -11.99 7.63 21.74
N LEU A 103 -13.14 7.13 21.23
CA LEU A 103 -14.15 7.90 20.49
C LEU A 103 -15.52 8.01 21.20
N LEU A 104 -15.72 7.28 22.31
CA LEU A 104 -16.98 7.25 23.05
C LEU A 104 -16.73 7.54 24.53
N ILE A 105 -16.65 8.81 24.88
CA ILE A 105 -16.98 9.27 26.23
C ILE A 105 -17.81 10.53 26.04
N GLU A 106 -19.14 10.34 26.06
CA GLU A 106 -20.11 11.40 26.28
C GLU A 106 -19.89 11.93 27.70
N ASP A 107 -19.85 13.25 27.83
CA ASP A 107 -19.82 14.03 29.09
C ASP A 107 -18.47 14.43 29.71
N ASP A 108 -17.33 13.97 29.18
CA ASP A 108 -16.04 14.64 29.44
C ASP A 108 -15.09 14.35 28.28
N LEU A 109 -14.60 15.40 27.60
CA LEU A 109 -13.65 15.35 26.47
C LEU A 109 -12.24 14.86 26.88
N CYS A 110 -12.16 13.89 27.77
CA CYS A 110 -10.96 13.17 28.11
C CYS A 110 -10.90 11.96 27.19
N TRP A 111 -10.03 11.96 26.20
CA TRP A 111 -9.63 10.75 25.48
C TRP A 111 -9.31 9.67 26.51
N GLY A 112 -10.23 8.71 26.73
CA GLY A 112 -10.14 7.72 27.82
C GLY A 112 -8.86 6.89 27.79
N THR A 113 -8.15 6.93 26.67
CA THR A 113 -6.73 6.61 26.53
C THR A 113 -6.12 7.63 25.58
N ARG A 114 -4.99 8.26 25.97
CA ARG A 114 -4.22 9.12 25.05
C ARG A 114 -3.97 8.36 23.74
N PRO A 115 -4.16 9.01 22.57
CA PRO A 115 -3.77 8.42 21.29
C PRO A 115 -2.37 7.81 21.41
N ARG A 116 -2.24 6.53 21.06
CA ARG A 116 -0.97 5.82 21.20
C ARG A 116 -0.14 6.10 19.97
N VAL A 117 1.04 6.69 20.17
CA VAL A 117 2.06 6.81 19.13
C VAL A 117 2.40 5.41 18.63
N VAL A 118 2.38 5.23 17.31
CA VAL A 118 2.69 3.96 16.64
C VAL A 118 3.84 4.14 15.65
N PRO A 119 4.70 3.12 15.48
CA PRO A 119 5.71 3.12 14.43
C PRO A 119 5.10 3.21 13.03
N VAL A 120 5.86 3.77 12.09
CA VAL A 120 5.43 3.96 10.70
C VAL A 120 5.10 2.63 10.02
N GLU A 121 5.76 1.54 10.39
CA GLU A 121 5.54 0.19 9.88
C GLU A 121 4.14 -0.31 10.22
N CYS A 122 3.62 0.03 11.41
CA CYS A 122 2.25 -0.29 11.80
C CYS A 122 1.23 0.42 10.89
N VAL A 123 1.54 1.65 10.49
CA VAL A 123 0.71 2.46 9.60
C VAL A 123 0.78 1.92 8.17
N ARG A 124 1.97 1.57 7.68
CA ARG A 124 2.18 0.96 6.34
C ARG A 124 1.38 -0.32 6.15
N ARG A 125 1.32 -1.19 7.17
CA ARG A 125 0.51 -2.42 7.13
C ARG A 125 -1.00 -2.17 6.98
N ALA A 126 -1.45 -0.96 7.28
CA ALA A 126 -2.84 -0.55 7.14
C ALA A 126 -3.09 0.30 5.89
N ALA A 127 -2.09 0.51 5.02
CA ALA A 127 -2.26 1.23 3.77
C ALA A 127 -3.15 0.45 2.77
N PRO A 128 -3.76 1.11 1.74
CA PRO A 128 -3.73 2.55 1.49
C PRO A 128 -4.49 3.32 2.57
N LEU A 129 -4.01 4.53 2.87
CA LEU A 129 -4.68 5.44 3.79
C LEU A 129 -5.54 6.43 3.00
N THR A 130 -6.78 6.62 3.44
CA THR A 130 -7.70 7.62 2.90
C THR A 130 -7.94 8.70 3.96
N ARG A 131 -7.75 9.97 3.60
CA ARG A 131 -8.02 11.08 4.52
C ARG A 131 -9.51 11.09 4.88
N ILE A 132 -9.79 11.30 6.16
CA ILE A 132 -11.14 11.55 6.66
C ILE A 132 -11.28 13.06 6.75
N ASP A 133 -12.14 13.63 5.90
CA ASP A 133 -12.53 15.02 6.03
C ASP A 133 -13.59 15.10 7.13
N VAL A 134 -13.21 15.69 8.26
CA VAL A 134 -14.15 16.08 9.30
C VAL A 134 -14.74 17.40 8.80
N TRP A 135 -16.03 17.40 8.47
CA TRP A 135 -16.72 18.61 8.06
C TRP A 135 -16.85 19.49 9.31
N ASP A 136 -16.42 20.75 9.20
CA ASP A 136 -16.83 21.79 10.14
C ASP A 136 -18.32 22.08 9.84
N GLU A 137 -19.19 21.78 10.80
CA GLU A 137 -20.52 22.41 10.90
C GLU A 137 -20.39 23.77 11.59
#